data_AF-A0A1E7GVN4-F1
#
_entry.id   AF-A0A1E7GVN4-F1
#
_cell.length_a   1.000
_cell.length_b   1.000
_cell.length_c   1.000
_cell.angle_alpha   90.00
_cell.angle_beta   90.00
_cell.angle_gamma   90.00
#
_symmetry.space_group_name_H-M   'P 1'
#
loop_
_entity.id
_entity.type
_entity.pdbx_description
1 polymer ?
#
loop_
_entity_poly.entity_id
_entity_poly.type
_entity_poly.pdbx_seq_one_letter_code
_entity_poly.pdbx_strand_id
1 'polypeptide(L)'
;MSALPKKIRKSLQKEAREWDAAIAGETPEQVQKLLDKAEVFKVPRPARQPVSLRLDPFDISMVKRIARKKGIPHTNLMALWLRERIEREKKINIP
;
A
#
# COMPACT_ATOMS: atom_id res chain seq x y z
N MET A 1 -5.81 0.85 -17.10
CA MET A 1 -5.70 -0.50 -16.50
C MET A 1 -6.51 -1.45 -17.35
N SER A 2 -5.89 -2.50 -17.90
CA SER A 2 -6.59 -3.48 -18.72
C SER A 2 -7.55 -4.31 -17.84
N ALA A 3 -8.75 -4.55 -18.36
CA ALA A 3 -9.73 -5.38 -17.71
C ALA A 3 -9.23 -6.84 -17.61
N LEU A 4 -9.30 -7.45 -16.42
CA LEU A 4 -9.00 -8.87 -16.24
C LEU A 4 -9.89 -9.75 -17.16
N PRO A 5 -9.35 -10.85 -17.72
CA PRO A 5 -10.11 -11.81 -18.51
C PRO A 5 -11.38 -12.31 -17.80
N LYS A 6 -12.48 -12.51 -18.57
CA LYS A 6 -13.79 -12.89 -18.02
C LYS A 6 -13.77 -14.18 -17.18
N LYS A 7 -12.95 -15.17 -17.57
CA LYS A 7 -12.81 -16.44 -16.83
C LYS A 7 -12.26 -16.23 -15.43
N ILE A 8 -11.19 -15.42 -15.31
CA ILE A 8 -10.55 -15.09 -14.04
C ILE A 8 -11.50 -14.31 -13.13
N ARG A 9 -12.25 -13.35 -13.68
CA ARG A 9 -13.26 -12.62 -12.91
C ARG A 9 -14.33 -13.55 -12.32
N LYS A 10 -14.83 -14.50 -13.12
CA LYS A 10 -15.83 -15.47 -12.65
C LYS A 10 -15.27 -16.42 -11.58
N SER A 11 -14.02 -16.88 -11.72
CA SER A 11 -13.40 -17.75 -10.70
C SER A 11 -13.20 -17.01 -9.39
N LEU A 12 -12.64 -15.79 -9.44
CA LEU A 12 -12.45 -14.95 -8.24
C LEU A 12 -13.78 -14.61 -7.56
N GLN A 13 -14.84 -14.38 -8.33
CA GLN A 13 -16.16 -14.11 -7.77
C GLN A 13 -16.78 -15.35 -7.10
N LYS A 14 -16.50 -16.55 -7.61
CA LYS A 14 -16.92 -17.82 -6.97
C LYS A 14 -16.16 -18.02 -5.66
N GLU A 15 -14.85 -17.86 -5.69
CA GLU A 15 -13.98 -17.96 -4.53
C GLU A 15 -14.40 -16.96 -3.45
N ALA A 16 -14.62 -15.68 -3.79
CA ALA A 16 -15.09 -14.68 -2.82
C ALA A 16 -16.39 -15.09 -2.12
N ARG A 17 -17.36 -15.66 -2.86
CA ARG A 17 -18.62 -16.15 -2.27
C ARG A 17 -18.40 -17.35 -1.35
N GLU A 18 -17.49 -18.24 -1.70
CA GLU A 18 -17.14 -19.40 -0.87
C GLU A 18 -16.49 -18.94 0.44
N TRP A 19 -15.62 -17.92 0.38
CA TRP A 19 -15.02 -17.30 1.56
C TRP A 19 -16.05 -16.58 2.42
N ASP A 20 -16.95 -15.78 1.83
CA ASP A 20 -18.02 -15.08 2.56
C ASP A 20 -18.92 -16.07 3.33
N ALA A 21 -19.28 -17.19 2.70
CA ALA A 21 -20.08 -18.23 3.32
C ALA A 21 -19.32 -18.98 4.44
N ALA A 22 -18.03 -19.24 4.26
CA ALA A 22 -17.19 -19.87 5.27
C ALA A 22 -17.03 -18.97 6.50
N ILE A 23 -16.68 -17.70 6.30
CA ILE A 23 -16.48 -16.71 7.38
C ILE A 23 -17.77 -16.49 8.18
N ALA A 24 -18.93 -16.45 7.52
CA ALA A 24 -20.22 -16.28 8.19
C ALA A 24 -20.55 -17.41 9.19
N GLY A 25 -19.96 -18.60 9.00
CA GLY A 25 -20.13 -19.75 9.90
C GLY A 25 -19.07 -19.85 11.02
N GLU A 26 -18.04 -18.99 11.01
CA GLU A 26 -16.97 -19.04 12.01
C GLU A 26 -17.46 -18.51 13.37
N THR A 27 -17.17 -19.24 14.44
CA THR A 27 -17.46 -18.78 15.80
C THR A 27 -16.28 -17.97 16.37
N PRO A 28 -16.53 -17.03 17.30
CA PRO A 28 -15.47 -16.26 17.95
C PRO A 28 -14.38 -17.13 18.58
N GLU A 29 -14.72 -18.30 19.14
CA GLU A 29 -13.76 -19.22 19.77
C GLU A 29 -12.83 -19.89 18.76
N GLN A 30 -13.32 -20.17 17.55
CA GLN A 30 -12.52 -20.74 16.47
C GLN A 30 -11.49 -19.71 15.98
N VAL A 31 -11.92 -18.46 15.80
CA VAL A 31 -11.05 -17.35 15.41
C VAL A 31 -9.99 -17.09 16.47
N GLN A 32 -10.36 -17.09 17.76
CA GLN A 32 -9.41 -16.87 18.85
C GLN A 32 -8.31 -17.94 18.87
N LYS A 33 -8.66 -19.22 18.70
CA LYS A 33 -7.66 -20.31 18.61
C LYS A 33 -6.67 -20.14 17.46
N LEU A 34 -7.09 -19.53 16.36
CA LEU A 34 -6.21 -19.23 15.23
C LEU A 34 -5.29 -18.05 15.53
N LEU A 35 -5.83 -17.00 16.16
CA LEU A 35 -5.05 -15.84 16.61
C LEU A 35 -3.99 -16.22 17.64
N ASP A 36 -4.32 -17.10 18.58
CA ASP A 36 -3.40 -17.58 19.62
C ASP A 36 -2.23 -18.38 19.03
N LYS A 37 -2.45 -19.04 17.88
CA LYS A 37 -1.42 -19.79 17.13
C LYS A 37 -0.64 -18.90 16.15
N ALA A 38 -1.11 -17.69 15.89
CA ALA A 38 -0.48 -16.82 14.90
C ALA A 38 0.81 -16.23 15.44
N GLU A 39 1.89 -16.34 14.67
CA GLU A 39 3.13 -15.64 14.99
C GLU A 39 2.97 -14.14 14.73
N VAL A 40 3.42 -13.32 15.69
CA VAL A 40 3.37 -11.87 15.53
C VAL A 40 4.40 -11.46 14.49
N PHE A 41 3.93 -10.98 13.35
CA PHE A 41 4.79 -10.41 12.31
C PHE A 41 5.37 -9.07 12.77
N LYS A 42 6.52 -9.13 13.45
CA LYS A 42 7.27 -7.94 13.90
C LYS A 42 8.35 -7.62 12.87
N VAL A 43 7.99 -6.87 11.84
CA VAL A 43 9.00 -6.25 10.97
C VAL A 43 9.37 -4.88 11.55
N PRO A 44 10.61 -4.69 12.04
CA PRO A 44 11.06 -3.38 12.48
C PRO A 44 11.09 -2.46 11.25
N ARG A 45 10.25 -1.43 11.25
CA ARG A 45 10.37 -0.39 10.25
C ARG A 45 11.64 0.41 10.56
N PRO A 46 12.56 0.58 9.59
CA PRO A 46 13.74 1.39 9.82
C PRO A 46 13.31 2.80 10.23
N ALA A 47 13.96 3.33 11.27
CA ALA A 47 13.71 4.69 11.71
C ALA A 47 14.01 5.65 10.55
N ARG A 48 13.05 6.50 10.21
CA ARG A 48 13.25 7.55 9.22
C ARG A 48 13.81 8.78 9.94
N GLN A 49 14.90 9.33 9.41
CA GLN A 49 15.39 10.64 9.88
C GLN A 49 14.42 11.73 9.41
N PRO A 50 13.81 12.50 10.33
CA PRO A 50 12.95 13.61 9.95
C PRO A 50 13.82 14.73 9.34
N VAL A 51 13.40 15.25 8.20
CA VAL A 51 14.04 16.39 7.53
C VAL A 51 13.00 17.48 7.34
N SER A 52 13.28 18.68 7.83
CA SER A 52 12.43 19.86 7.65
C SER A 52 12.85 20.61 6.40
N LEU A 53 11.91 20.82 5.47
CA LEU A 53 12.12 21.57 4.23
C LEU A 53 11.13 22.73 4.17
N ARG A 54 11.58 23.90 3.71
CA ARG A 54 10.68 25.00 3.34
C ARG A 54 10.20 24.76 1.92
N LEU A 55 8.89 24.79 1.72
CA LEU A 55 8.24 24.59 0.44
C LEU A 55 7.18 25.67 0.25
N ASP A 56 6.86 25.99 -1.00
CA ASP A 56 5.75 26.87 -1.30
C ASP A 56 4.42 26.24 -0.81
N PRO A 57 3.57 26.99 -0.08
CA PRO A 57 2.25 26.50 0.33
C PRO A 57 1.37 25.97 -0.82
N PHE A 58 1.51 26.56 -2.02
CA PHE A 58 0.82 26.13 -3.23
C PHE A 58 1.28 24.73 -3.65
N ASP A 59 2.59 24.49 -3.67
CA ASP A 59 3.15 23.18 -4.03
C ASP A 59 2.70 22.10 -3.05
N ILE A 60 2.75 22.38 -1.74
CA ILE A 60 2.24 21.46 -0.71
C ILE A 60 0.77 21.10 -0.98
N SER A 61 -0.03 22.10 -1.34
CA SER A 61 -1.45 21.91 -1.64
C SER A 61 -1.67 21.05 -2.89
N MET A 62 -0.83 21.24 -3.91
CA MET A 62 -0.86 20.43 -5.13
C MET A 62 -0.48 18.97 -4.84
N VAL A 63 0.61 18.75 -4.10
CA VAL A 63 1.05 17.40 -3.70
C VAL A 63 -0.06 16.68 -2.92
N LYS A 64 -0.70 17.37 -1.96
CA LYS A 64 -1.84 16.81 -1.20
C LYS A 64 -3.01 16.41 -2.11
N ARG A 65 -3.29 17.18 -3.17
CA ARG A 65 -4.37 16.87 -4.13
C ARG A 65 -4.02 15.62 -4.95
N ILE A 66 -2.77 15.50 -5.41
CA ILE A 66 -2.29 14.35 -6.18
C ILE A 66 -2.27 13.08 -5.31
N ALA A 67 -1.80 13.19 -4.07
CA ALA A 67 -1.73 12.10 -3.11
C ALA A 67 -3.12 11.50 -2.81
N ARG A 68 -4.13 12.37 -2.61
CA ARG A 68 -5.53 11.97 -2.43
C ARG A 68 -6.06 11.16 -3.61
N LYS A 69 -5.82 11.60 -4.84
CA LYS A 69 -6.22 10.86 -6.06
C LYS A 69 -5.55 9.49 -6.17
N LYS A 70 -4.36 9.32 -5.59
CA LYS A 70 -3.59 8.07 -5.59
C LYS A 70 -3.86 7.18 -4.37
N GLY A 71 -4.65 7.62 -3.41
CA GLY A 71 -4.94 6.87 -2.19
C GLY A 71 -3.73 6.69 -1.25
N ILE A 72 -2.73 7.57 -1.32
CA ILE A 72 -1.53 7.49 -0.47
C ILE A 72 -1.29 8.79 0.31
N PRO A 73 -0.62 8.75 1.48
CA PRO A 73 -0.22 9.97 2.19
C PRO A 73 0.73 10.84 1.37
N HIS A 74 0.57 12.16 1.46
CA HIS A 74 1.41 13.13 0.73
C HIS A 74 2.91 12.99 1.05
N THR A 75 3.27 12.70 2.31
CA THR A 75 4.65 12.42 2.73
C THR A 75 5.23 11.18 2.05
N ASN A 76 4.43 10.11 1.91
CA ASN A 76 4.83 8.90 1.19
C ASN A 76 4.98 9.16 -0.32
N LEU A 77 4.10 9.95 -0.92
CA LEU A 77 4.22 10.36 -2.32
C LEU A 77 5.53 11.14 -2.56
N MET A 78 5.86 12.08 -1.69
CA MET A 78 7.10 12.85 -1.78
C MET A 78 8.34 11.94 -1.64
N ALA A 79 8.33 11.00 -0.70
CA ALA A 79 9.43 10.04 -0.53
C ALA A 79 9.61 9.16 -1.78
N LEU A 80 8.51 8.72 -2.38
CA LEU A 80 8.52 7.96 -3.63
C LEU A 80 9.14 8.77 -4.77
N TRP A 81 8.68 10.00 -4.99
CA TRP A 81 9.20 10.88 -6.04
C TRP A 81 10.67 11.23 -5.84
N LEU A 82 11.09 11.48 -4.59
CA LEU A 82 12.50 11.72 -4.28
C LEU A 82 13.35 10.50 -4.68
N ARG A 83 12.91 9.29 -4.32
CA ARG A 83 13.61 8.05 -4.70
C ARG A 83 13.64 7.88 -6.21
N GLU A 84 12.52 8.08 -6.90
CA GLU A 84 12.45 8.01 -8.36
C GLU A 84 13.42 8.99 -9.02
N ARG A 85 13.49 10.23 -8.52
CA ARG A 85 14.39 11.24 -9.08
C ARG A 85 15.85 10.84 -8.86
N ILE A 86 16.23 10.42 -7.65
CA ILE A 86 17.59 9.95 -7.33
C ILE A 86 17.99 8.80 -8.27
N GLU A 87 17.12 7.82 -8.48
CA GLU A 87 17.42 6.68 -9.36
C GLU A 87 17.55 7.08 -10.83
N ARG A 88 16.80 8.10 -11.28
CA ARG A 88 16.99 8.67 -12.62
C ARG A 88 18.33 9.37 -12.75
N GLU A 89 18.72 10.19 -11.77
CA GLU A 89 20.02 10.89 -11.78
C GLU A 89 21.19 9.90 -11.74
N LYS A 90 21.10 8.83 -10.94
CA LYS A 90 22.12 7.78 -10.92
C LYS A 90 22.35 7.15 -12.29
N LYS A 91 21.27 6.88 -13.04
CA LYS A 91 21.37 6.29 -14.38
C LYS A 91 22.00 7.23 -15.41
N ILE A 92 21.84 8.53 -15.23
CA ILE A 92 22.45 9.55 -16.11
C ILE A 92 23.96 9.69 -15.83
N ASN A 93 24.39 9.40 -14.60
CA ASN A 93 25.78 9.53 -14.14
C ASN A 93 26.60 8.23 -14.19
N ILE A 94 26.17 7.22 -14.95
CA ILE A 94 27.02 6.06 -15.27
C ILE A 94 27.74 6.41 -16.58
N PRO A 95 29.07 6.59 -16.60
CA PRO A 95 29.82 6.81 -17.84
C PRO A 95 29.72 5.61 -18.79
#